data_AF-A0A7R9N5A8-F1
#
_entry.id   AF-A0A7R9N5A8-F1
#
_cell.length_a   1.000
_cell.length_b   1.000
_cell.length_c   1.000
_cell.angle_alpha   90.00
_cell.angle_beta   90.00
_cell.angle_gamma   90.00
#
_symmetry.space_group_name_H-M   'P 1'
#
loop_
_entity.id
_entity.type
_entity.pdbx_description
1 polymer ?
#
loop_
_entity_poly.entity_id
_entity_poly.type
_entity_poly.pdbx_seq_one_letter_code
_entity_poly.pdbx_strand_id
1 'polypeptide(L)'
;MVEDNNVECVHPNEPIKVDDFVVATRDIADIQKMSVGLVKEISGNKIIVYFIGKNKVVETNRGNVSFLDIKKTGKPYKMKICNICHILKEDMKDFEINQTDAKGRKTTRPSCRECRKMIDGVAMKSSEKKRLDAMAPKGIFTCPICQKTTIVEVTANLVKDHDHLTGKGREWICDSCNTGLGRFKDDINLLKRAINYLKKYS
;
A
#
# COMPACT_ATOMS: atom_id res chain seq x y z
N MET A 1 0.61 14.61 -28.12
CA MET A 1 0.01 13.33 -28.53
C MET A 1 -0.14 12.49 -27.27
N VAL A 2 -1.36 12.38 -26.75
CA VAL A 2 -1.66 11.48 -25.63
C VAL A 2 -1.85 10.12 -26.29
N GLU A 3 -0.83 9.25 -26.20
CA GLU A 3 -1.01 7.86 -26.59
C GLU A 3 -2.15 7.29 -25.73
N ASP A 4 -3.21 6.86 -26.41
CA ASP A 4 -4.29 6.08 -25.82
C ASP A 4 -3.66 4.83 -25.20
N ASN A 5 -3.31 4.91 -23.92
CA ASN A 5 -2.78 3.79 -23.12
C ASN A 5 -3.91 2.80 -22.75
N ASN A 6 -4.83 2.58 -23.68
CA ASN A 6 -5.98 1.69 -23.58
C ASN A 6 -5.60 0.24 -23.88
N VAL A 7 -4.33 -0.13 -23.66
CA VAL A 7 -3.93 -1.54 -23.71
C VAL A 7 -4.48 -2.20 -22.45
N GLU A 8 -5.50 -3.01 -22.64
CA GLU A 8 -6.13 -3.79 -21.57
C GLU A 8 -5.10 -4.71 -20.92
N CYS A 9 -5.07 -4.79 -19.59
CA CYS A 9 -4.13 -5.64 -18.85
C CYS A 9 -4.67 -7.05 -18.58
N VAL A 10 -5.98 -7.25 -18.75
CA VAL A 10 -6.65 -8.53 -18.57
C VAL A 10 -6.99 -9.07 -19.95
N HIS A 11 -6.56 -10.30 -20.24
CA HIS A 11 -6.75 -10.92 -21.55
C HIS A 11 -7.54 -12.23 -21.38
N PRO A 12 -8.88 -12.21 -21.50
CA PRO A 12 -9.73 -13.38 -21.26
C PRO A 12 -9.47 -14.56 -22.20
N ASN A 13 -8.97 -14.28 -23.41
CA ASN A 13 -8.73 -15.27 -24.45
C ASN A 13 -7.27 -15.73 -24.52
N GLU A 14 -6.39 -15.17 -23.69
CA GLU A 14 -4.98 -15.52 -23.70
C GLU A 14 -4.75 -16.85 -22.96
N PRO A 15 -4.01 -17.81 -23.55
CA PRO A 15 -3.74 -19.08 -22.90
C PRO A 15 -2.92 -18.92 -21.61
N ILE A 16 -3.51 -19.32 -20.49
CA ILE A 16 -2.85 -19.32 -19.17
C ILE A 16 -1.89 -20.52 -19.04
N LYS A 17 -0.68 -20.24 -18.53
CA LYS A 17 0.40 -21.18 -18.20
C LYS A 17 0.72 -21.16 -16.70
N VAL A 18 1.53 -22.12 -16.26
CA VAL A 18 2.12 -22.10 -14.91
C VAL A 18 3.03 -20.87 -14.79
N ASP A 19 3.08 -20.27 -13.60
CA ASP A 19 3.78 -19.03 -13.27
C ASP A 19 3.23 -17.74 -13.93
N ASP A 20 2.13 -17.83 -14.69
CA ASP A 20 1.41 -16.64 -15.12
C ASP A 20 0.66 -15.99 -13.96
N PHE A 21 0.52 -14.66 -14.06
CA PHE A 21 -0.41 -13.92 -13.21
C PHE A 21 -1.81 -13.96 -13.80
N VAL A 22 -2.80 -14.11 -12.93
CA VAL A 22 -4.21 -14.13 -13.30
C VAL A 22 -5.05 -13.25 -12.38
N VAL A 23 -6.24 -12.88 -12.83
CA VAL A 23 -7.29 -12.30 -11.99
C VAL A 23 -8.49 -13.23 -11.89
N ALA A 24 -9.10 -13.29 -10.72
CA ALA A 24 -10.41 -13.94 -10.57
C ALA A 24 -11.49 -13.16 -11.34
N THR A 25 -12.23 -13.83 -12.23
CA THR A 25 -13.29 -13.20 -13.05
C THR A 25 -14.61 -13.06 -12.30
N ARG A 26 -14.75 -13.78 -11.18
CA ARG A 26 -15.88 -13.82 -10.26
C ARG A 26 -15.37 -14.08 -8.84
N ASP A 27 -16.27 -14.07 -7.86
CA ASP A 27 -15.95 -14.58 -6.53
C ASP A 27 -15.76 -16.10 -6.56
N ILE A 28 -14.71 -16.57 -5.90
CA ILE A 28 -14.33 -17.98 -5.81
C ILE A 28 -14.14 -18.30 -4.32
N ALA A 29 -15.17 -18.89 -3.70
CA ALA A 29 -15.24 -19.03 -2.24
C ALA A 29 -15.03 -17.68 -1.52
N ASP A 30 -13.94 -17.52 -0.76
CA ASP A 30 -13.56 -16.29 -0.04
C ASP A 30 -12.60 -15.37 -0.84
N ILE A 31 -12.29 -15.73 -2.08
CA ILE A 31 -11.49 -14.92 -3.01
C ILE A 31 -12.44 -14.01 -3.78
N GLN A 32 -12.31 -12.69 -3.55
CA GLN A 32 -13.09 -11.68 -4.25
C GLN A 32 -12.69 -11.61 -5.73
N LYS A 33 -13.65 -11.29 -6.60
CA LYS A 33 -13.43 -10.90 -8.00
C LYS A 33 -12.30 -9.86 -8.11
N MET A 34 -11.52 -9.93 -9.19
CA MET A 34 -10.33 -9.13 -9.47
C MET A 34 -9.14 -9.38 -8.53
N SER A 35 -9.21 -10.35 -7.61
CA SER A 35 -8.03 -10.76 -6.84
C SER A 35 -6.96 -11.31 -7.77
N VAL A 36 -5.73 -10.83 -7.61
CA VAL A 36 -4.57 -11.27 -8.38
C VAL A 36 -4.00 -12.53 -7.74
N GLY A 37 -3.71 -13.51 -8.58
CA GLY A 37 -3.07 -14.75 -8.18
C GLY A 37 -1.96 -15.17 -9.13
N LEU A 38 -1.12 -16.08 -8.65
CA LEU A 38 -0.06 -16.72 -9.40
C LEU A 38 -0.45 -18.18 -9.66
N VAL A 39 -0.43 -18.61 -10.91
CA VAL A 39 -0.77 -19.98 -11.29
C VAL A 39 0.33 -20.92 -10.81
N LYS A 40 -0.06 -21.96 -10.07
CA LYS A 40 0.85 -22.99 -9.55
C LYS A 40 0.80 -24.25 -10.39
N GLU A 41 -0.39 -24.70 -10.73
CA GLU A 41 -0.59 -25.94 -11.48
C GLU A 41 -1.81 -25.85 -12.39
N ILE A 42 -1.77 -26.62 -13.46
CA ILE A 42 -2.85 -26.73 -14.44
C ILE A 42 -3.04 -28.22 -14.75
N SER A 43 -4.28 -28.71 -14.64
CA SER A 43 -4.63 -30.08 -15.02
C SER A 43 -6.00 -30.10 -15.71
N GLY A 44 -5.98 -30.22 -17.05
CA GLY A 44 -7.20 -30.14 -17.86
C GLY A 44 -7.93 -28.81 -17.67
N ASN A 45 -9.19 -28.88 -17.21
CA ASN A 45 -10.00 -27.69 -16.90
C ASN A 45 -9.76 -27.12 -15.49
N LYS A 46 -9.00 -27.81 -14.65
CA LYS A 46 -8.66 -27.35 -13.29
C LYS A 46 -7.39 -26.49 -13.31
N ILE A 47 -7.37 -25.50 -12.44
CA ILE A 47 -6.23 -24.62 -12.21
C ILE A 47 -6.06 -24.36 -10.71
N ILE A 48 -4.82 -24.45 -10.23
CA ILE A 48 -4.46 -24.15 -8.85
C ILE A 48 -3.76 -22.79 -8.84
N VAL A 49 -4.32 -21.86 -8.09
CA VAL A 49 -3.87 -20.46 -8.05
C VAL A 49 -3.55 -20.05 -6.63
N TYR A 50 -2.37 -19.47 -6.43
CA TYR A 50 -2.01 -18.80 -5.18
C TYR A 50 -2.45 -17.34 -5.22
N PHE A 51 -3.53 -17.01 -4.52
CA PHE A 51 -4.05 -15.64 -4.40
C PHE A 51 -3.28 -14.86 -3.34
N ILE A 52 -2.55 -13.84 -3.80
CA ILE A 52 -1.49 -13.17 -3.03
C ILE A 52 -2.07 -12.42 -1.82
N GLY A 53 -3.14 -11.65 -2.03
CA GLY A 53 -3.74 -10.81 -1.00
C GLY A 53 -4.37 -11.58 0.16
N LYS A 54 -4.74 -12.85 -0.07
CA LYS A 54 -5.29 -13.75 0.95
C LYS A 54 -4.26 -14.74 1.48
N ASN A 55 -3.06 -14.77 0.91
CA ASN A 55 -2.02 -15.77 1.19
C ASN A 55 -2.61 -17.21 1.14
N LYS A 56 -3.36 -17.53 0.08
CA LYS A 56 -4.17 -18.75 -0.01
C LYS A 56 -4.04 -19.41 -1.37
N VAL A 57 -3.86 -20.73 -1.37
CA VAL A 57 -3.90 -21.56 -2.58
C VAL A 57 -5.33 -22.08 -2.76
N VAL A 58 -5.88 -21.94 -3.96
CA VAL A 58 -7.25 -22.35 -4.31
C VAL A 58 -7.24 -23.12 -5.62
N GLU A 59 -7.86 -24.30 -5.63
CA GLU A 59 -8.21 -25.02 -6.85
C GLU A 59 -9.54 -24.47 -7.40
N THR A 60 -9.59 -24.18 -8.69
CA THR A 60 -10.79 -23.70 -9.37
C THR A 60 -10.80 -24.13 -10.85
N ASN A 61 -11.84 -23.75 -11.59
CA ASN A 61 -11.91 -23.98 -13.04
C ASN A 61 -11.14 -22.88 -13.79
N ARG A 62 -10.51 -23.24 -14.93
CA ARG A 62 -9.79 -22.29 -15.80
C ARG A 62 -10.65 -21.10 -16.21
N GLY A 63 -11.94 -21.29 -16.46
CA GLY A 63 -12.88 -20.22 -16.82
C GLY A 63 -13.20 -19.22 -15.70
N ASN A 64 -12.79 -19.49 -14.45
CA ASN A 64 -12.99 -18.57 -13.33
C ASN A 64 -11.84 -17.57 -13.17
N VAL A 65 -10.82 -17.63 -14.03
CA VAL A 65 -9.66 -16.75 -14.01
C VAL A 65 -9.31 -16.29 -15.43
N SER A 66 -8.68 -15.12 -15.55
CA SER A 66 -8.17 -14.59 -16.81
C SER A 66 -6.70 -14.21 -16.66
N PHE A 67 -5.91 -14.38 -17.71
CA PHE A 67 -4.54 -13.91 -17.76
C PHE A 67 -4.45 -12.40 -17.47
N LEU A 68 -3.44 -12.02 -16.70
CA LEU A 68 -3.13 -10.64 -16.32
C LEU A 68 -1.68 -10.32 -16.71
N ASP A 69 -1.51 -9.39 -17.65
CA ASP A 69 -0.21 -8.77 -17.92
C ASP A 69 0.08 -7.71 -16.84
N ILE A 70 0.80 -8.11 -15.79
CA ILE A 70 1.15 -7.22 -14.68
C ILE A 70 2.00 -6.02 -15.10
N LYS A 71 2.74 -6.11 -16.23
CA LYS A 71 3.58 -5.01 -16.73
C LYS A 71 2.72 -3.89 -17.33
N LYS A 72 1.45 -4.19 -17.65
CA LYS A 72 0.44 -3.24 -18.11
C LYS A 72 -0.47 -2.75 -16.98
N THR A 73 0.03 -2.71 -15.74
CA THR A 73 -0.69 -2.20 -14.58
C THR A 73 0.07 -1.07 -13.88
N GLY A 74 -0.66 -0.22 -13.16
CA GLY A 74 -0.13 1.00 -12.58
C GLY A 74 0.22 2.03 -13.66
N LYS A 75 0.79 3.16 -13.26
CA LYS A 75 1.12 4.27 -14.17
C LYS A 75 1.97 3.78 -15.37
N PRO A 76 1.58 4.07 -16.63
CA PRO A 76 0.52 4.99 -17.07
C PRO A 76 -0.87 4.36 -17.32
N TYR A 77 -1.05 3.07 -17.04
CA TYR A 77 -2.26 2.31 -17.35
C TYR A 77 -3.43 2.63 -16.40
N LYS A 78 -4.66 2.37 -16.87
CA LYS A 78 -5.90 2.65 -16.14
C LYS A 78 -6.06 1.78 -14.89
N MET A 79 -5.59 0.54 -14.93
CA MET A 79 -5.77 -0.44 -13.86
C MET A 79 -4.49 -0.56 -13.02
N LYS A 80 -4.63 -0.75 -11.72
CA LYS A 80 -3.52 -0.87 -10.77
C LYS A 80 -3.79 -1.95 -9.73
N ILE A 81 -2.76 -2.70 -9.39
CA ILE A 81 -2.82 -3.73 -8.34
C ILE A 81 -2.53 -3.06 -6.99
N CYS A 82 -3.42 -3.25 -6.02
CA CYS A 82 -3.19 -2.78 -4.66
C CYS A 82 -2.08 -3.58 -3.97
N ASN A 83 -1.07 -2.92 -3.40
CA ASN A 83 0.05 -3.62 -2.74
C ASN A 83 -0.29 -4.27 -1.39
N ILE A 84 -1.52 -4.14 -0.91
CA ILE A 84 -2.00 -4.76 0.33
C ILE A 84 -2.91 -5.93 0.00
N CYS A 85 -4.10 -5.66 -0.56
CA CYS A 85 -5.07 -6.71 -0.87
C CYS A 85 -4.81 -7.42 -2.20
N HIS A 86 -3.88 -6.93 -3.04
CA HIS A 86 -3.57 -7.52 -4.36
C HIS A 86 -4.79 -7.72 -5.25
N ILE A 87 -5.76 -6.80 -5.15
CA ILE A 87 -6.92 -6.73 -6.05
C ILE A 87 -6.61 -5.70 -7.13
N LEU A 88 -6.89 -6.05 -8.39
CA LEU A 88 -6.81 -5.15 -9.55
C LEU A 88 -7.98 -4.17 -9.54
N LYS A 89 -7.70 -2.87 -9.58
CA LYS A 89 -8.67 -1.78 -9.40
C LYS A 89 -8.40 -0.61 -10.34
N GLU A 90 -9.34 0.33 -10.49
CA GLU A 90 -9.13 1.52 -11.33
C GLU A 90 -8.22 2.52 -10.61
N ASP A 91 -7.08 2.87 -11.21
CA ASP A 91 -6.00 3.63 -10.54
C ASP A 91 -6.50 5.00 -10.01
N MET A 92 -7.05 5.83 -10.91
CA MET A 92 -7.45 7.20 -10.57
C MET A 92 -8.74 7.31 -9.75
N LYS A 93 -9.42 6.19 -9.50
CA LYS A 93 -10.68 6.12 -8.75
C LYS A 93 -10.48 5.49 -7.38
N ASP A 94 -9.92 4.29 -7.37
CA ASP A 94 -9.80 3.46 -6.17
C ASP A 94 -8.56 3.76 -5.34
N PHE A 95 -7.65 4.59 -5.84
CA PHE A 95 -6.44 5.02 -5.14
C PHE A 95 -6.42 6.55 -4.96
N GLU A 96 -5.86 6.99 -3.85
CA GLU A 96 -5.68 8.42 -3.56
C GLU A 96 -4.45 8.96 -4.28
N ILE A 97 -4.56 10.11 -4.94
CA ILE A 97 -3.41 10.84 -5.50
C ILE A 97 -2.57 11.38 -4.35
N ASN A 98 -1.27 11.07 -4.32
CA ASN A 98 -0.37 11.52 -3.25
C ASN A 98 0.82 12.34 -3.74
N GLN A 99 1.18 12.25 -5.02
CA GLN A 99 2.33 12.96 -5.58
C GLN A 99 2.07 13.37 -7.03
N THR A 100 2.92 14.24 -7.56
CA THR A 100 3.00 14.58 -8.99
C THR A 100 4.44 14.36 -9.42
N ASP A 101 4.68 13.65 -10.52
CA ASP A 101 6.03 13.41 -11.02
C ASP A 101 6.60 14.64 -11.76
N ALA A 102 7.89 14.58 -12.12
CA ALA A 102 8.58 15.65 -12.84
C ALA A 102 7.96 15.98 -14.22
N LYS A 103 7.14 15.07 -14.78
CA LYS A 103 6.41 15.28 -16.05
C LYS A 103 4.99 15.81 -15.82
N GLY A 104 4.65 16.24 -14.59
CA GLY A 104 3.34 16.76 -14.22
C GLY A 104 2.26 15.69 -14.06
N ARG A 105 2.59 14.40 -14.21
CA ARG A 105 1.61 13.32 -14.13
C ARG A 105 1.34 12.97 -12.68
N LYS A 106 0.06 12.90 -12.31
CA LYS A 106 -0.36 12.47 -10.97
C LYS A 106 0.11 11.05 -10.68
N THR A 107 0.48 10.81 -9.44
CA THR A 107 0.89 9.51 -8.91
C THR A 107 -0.01 9.21 -7.72
N THR A 108 -0.57 8.02 -7.72
CA THR A 108 -1.46 7.51 -6.67
C THR A 108 -0.70 6.65 -5.66
N ARG A 109 -1.23 6.56 -4.45
CA ARG A 109 -0.73 5.64 -3.42
C ARG A 109 -0.72 4.19 -3.93
N PRO A 110 0.21 3.34 -3.47
CA PRO A 110 0.26 1.94 -3.87
C PRO A 110 -0.87 1.09 -3.27
N SER A 111 -1.44 1.54 -2.14
CA SER A 111 -2.56 0.91 -1.45
C SER A 111 -3.87 1.60 -1.80
N CYS A 112 -4.92 0.84 -2.12
CA CYS A 112 -6.25 1.37 -2.44
C CYS A 112 -6.91 2.03 -1.21
N ARG A 113 -7.94 2.86 -1.46
CA ARG A 113 -8.70 3.60 -0.43
C ARG A 113 -9.27 2.68 0.66
N GLU A 114 -9.79 1.51 0.30
CA GLU A 114 -10.32 0.54 1.27
C GLU A 114 -9.22 0.01 2.21
N CYS A 115 -8.05 -0.35 1.68
CA CYS A 115 -6.93 -0.77 2.53
C CYS A 115 -6.39 0.39 3.38
N ARG A 116 -6.48 1.63 2.90
CA ARG A 116 -6.07 2.81 3.66
C ARG A 116 -6.93 3.04 4.89
N LYS A 117 -8.25 2.78 4.86
CA LYS A 117 -9.10 2.86 6.06
C LYS A 117 -8.54 2.04 7.23
N MET A 118 -8.02 0.84 6.93
CA MET A 118 -7.41 -0.02 7.95
C MET A 118 -6.01 0.44 8.39
N ILE A 119 -5.23 1.05 7.48
CA ILE A 119 -3.87 1.54 7.78
C ILE A 119 -3.91 2.85 8.56
N ASP A 120 -4.81 3.75 8.17
CA ASP A 120 -5.01 5.06 8.79
C ASP A 120 -5.65 4.92 10.17
N GLY A 121 -6.49 3.90 10.35
CA GLY A 121 -7.07 3.56 11.65
C GLY A 121 -7.92 4.69 12.23
N VAL A 122 -7.84 4.86 13.54
CA VAL A 122 -8.56 5.88 14.29
C VAL A 122 -7.82 7.20 14.18
N ALA A 123 -8.48 8.19 13.58
CA ALA A 123 -7.97 9.55 13.55
C ALA A 123 -7.73 10.11 14.96
N MET A 124 -6.71 10.95 15.10
CA MET A 124 -6.40 11.65 16.33
C MET A 124 -7.63 12.36 16.92
N LYS A 125 -7.89 12.14 18.21
CA LYS A 125 -8.99 12.78 18.93
C LYS A 125 -8.83 14.30 18.92
N SER A 126 -9.93 15.03 18.76
CA SER A 126 -9.92 16.49 18.76
C SER A 126 -9.34 17.10 20.04
N SER A 127 -9.55 16.46 21.21
CA SER A 127 -8.94 16.87 22.48
C SER A 127 -7.42 16.74 22.47
N GLU A 128 -6.90 15.64 21.92
CA GLU A 128 -5.46 15.38 21.80
C GLU A 128 -4.81 16.30 20.77
N LYS A 129 -5.51 16.58 19.66
CA LYS A 129 -5.08 17.58 18.69
C LYS A 129 -4.92 18.95 19.34
N LYS A 130 -5.92 19.40 20.09
CA LYS A 130 -5.87 20.66 20.86
C LYS A 130 -4.73 20.67 21.88
N ARG A 131 -4.53 19.55 22.60
CA ARG A 131 -3.42 19.38 23.55
C ARG A 131 -2.07 19.57 22.87
N LEU A 132 -1.84 18.91 21.73
CA LEU A 132 -0.58 19.02 20.99
C LEU A 132 -0.39 20.39 20.35
N ASP A 133 -1.46 21.01 19.85
CA ASP A 133 -1.41 22.37 19.29
C ASP A 133 -1.00 23.42 20.36
N ALA A 134 -1.44 23.25 21.60
CA ALA A 134 -1.05 24.14 22.71
C ALA A 134 0.44 24.03 23.10
N MET A 135 1.11 22.94 22.73
CA MET A 135 2.54 22.69 22.98
C MET A 135 3.36 22.61 21.69
N ALA A 136 2.89 23.25 20.61
CA ALA A 136 3.59 23.26 19.34
C ALA A 136 5.02 23.85 19.50
N PRO A 137 6.08 23.12 19.08
CA PRO A 137 7.44 23.61 19.16
C PRO A 137 7.65 24.88 18.33
N LYS A 138 8.50 25.79 18.82
CA LYS A 138 8.88 27.02 18.11
C LYS A 138 10.39 27.20 18.13
N GLY A 139 10.94 27.80 17.09
CA GLY A 139 12.38 28.07 16.99
C GLY A 139 13.17 26.78 16.77
N ILE A 140 13.92 26.33 17.78
CA ILE A 140 14.75 25.13 17.71
C ILE A 140 14.00 23.93 18.30
N PHE A 141 14.05 22.80 17.60
CA PHE A 141 13.45 21.53 18.02
C PHE A 141 14.43 20.38 17.85
N THR A 142 14.53 19.51 18.85
CA THR A 142 15.29 18.25 18.77
C THR A 142 14.31 17.08 18.77
N CYS A 143 14.32 16.29 17.69
CA CYS A 143 13.40 15.17 17.56
C CYS A 143 13.71 14.07 18.59
N PRO A 144 12.71 13.58 19.36
CA PRO A 144 12.95 12.58 20.41
C PRO A 144 13.38 11.21 19.85
N ILE A 145 13.11 10.94 18.57
CA ILE A 145 13.43 9.66 17.92
C ILE A 145 14.84 9.68 17.31
N CYS A 146 15.08 10.58 16.35
CA CYS A 146 16.36 10.63 15.62
C CYS A 146 17.39 11.56 16.22
N GLN A 147 17.04 12.31 17.27
CA GLN A 147 17.90 13.28 17.98
C GLN A 147 18.49 14.39 17.11
N LYS A 148 18.01 14.56 15.87
CA LYS A 148 18.41 15.68 15.02
C LYS A 148 17.77 16.97 15.53
N THR A 149 18.59 18.00 15.69
CA THR A 149 18.18 19.37 15.99
C THR A 149 17.87 20.12 14.69
N THR A 150 16.76 20.84 14.67
CA THR A 150 16.21 21.51 13.49
C THR A 150 15.60 22.86 13.88
N ILE A 151 15.66 23.83 12.98
CA ILE A 151 14.81 25.02 13.01
C ILE A 151 13.44 24.63 12.45
N VAL A 152 12.41 24.79 13.29
CA VAL A 152 11.00 24.49 12.97
C VAL A 152 10.57 25.26 11.71
N GLU A 153 9.91 24.57 10.77
CA GLU A 153 9.40 25.10 9.48
C GLU A 153 10.46 25.59 8.48
N VAL A 154 11.74 25.61 8.85
CA VAL A 154 12.85 26.00 7.94
C VAL A 154 13.64 24.79 7.48
N THR A 155 14.12 23.99 8.43
CA THR A 155 15.02 22.84 8.15
C THR A 155 14.34 21.48 8.30
N ALA A 156 13.17 21.45 8.94
CA ALA A 156 12.31 20.27 9.00
C ALA A 156 10.86 20.64 9.26
N ASN A 157 9.96 19.88 8.63
CA ASN A 157 8.54 19.88 8.98
C ASN A 157 8.31 18.98 10.20
N LEU A 158 7.51 19.46 11.14
CA LEU A 158 7.09 18.71 12.32
C LEU A 158 5.65 18.24 12.17
N VAL A 159 5.34 17.10 12.75
CA VAL A 159 4.00 16.49 12.70
C VAL A 159 3.57 16.01 14.08
N LYS A 160 2.25 16.01 14.29
CA LYS A 160 1.61 15.46 15.49
C LYS A 160 1.46 13.97 15.32
N ASP A 161 2.30 13.22 16.01
CA ASP A 161 2.26 11.78 16.00
C ASP A 161 1.13 11.25 16.91
N HIS A 162 0.49 10.14 16.53
CA HIS A 162 -0.58 9.54 17.32
C HIS A 162 -0.67 8.04 17.12
N ASP A 163 -1.28 7.38 18.10
CA ASP A 163 -1.63 5.97 18.02
C ASP A 163 -2.90 5.78 17.18
N HIS A 164 -2.78 5.09 16.06
CA HIS A 164 -3.87 4.80 15.12
C HIS A 164 -4.88 3.76 15.65
N LEU A 165 -4.64 3.13 16.81
CA LEU A 165 -5.62 2.25 17.46
C LEU A 165 -6.51 3.03 18.43
N THR A 166 -5.92 3.95 19.20
CA THR A 166 -6.64 4.64 20.29
C THR A 166 -7.03 6.08 19.96
N GLY A 167 -6.44 6.66 18.91
CA GLY A 167 -6.54 8.08 18.55
C GLY A 167 -5.84 9.02 19.54
N LYS A 168 -5.03 8.49 20.47
CA LYS A 168 -4.29 9.30 21.46
C LYS A 168 -3.05 9.91 20.83
N GLY A 169 -2.84 11.21 21.05
CA GLY A 169 -1.63 11.90 20.59
C GLY A 169 -0.42 11.38 21.35
N ARG A 170 0.67 11.11 20.64
CA ARG A 170 1.98 10.85 21.22
C ARG A 170 2.65 12.21 21.46
N GLU A 171 3.62 12.56 20.62
CA GLU A 171 4.40 13.80 20.72
C GLU A 171 4.50 14.50 19.35
N TRP A 172 5.17 15.65 19.33
CA TRP A 172 5.67 16.23 18.10
C TRP A 172 6.96 15.53 17.69
N ILE A 173 7.05 15.10 16.43
CA ILE A 173 8.27 14.51 15.85
C ILE A 173 8.51 15.10 14.46
N CYS A 174 9.71 14.92 13.90
CA CYS A 174 9.95 15.33 12.52
C CYS A 174 9.22 14.38 11.53
N ASP A 175 8.77 14.94 10.40
CA ASP A 175 8.04 14.20 9.35
C ASP A 175 8.80 12.96 8.85
N SER A 176 10.14 13.04 8.80
CA SER A 176 11.00 11.92 8.43
C SER A 176 10.87 10.73 9.39
N CYS A 177 10.83 10.98 10.71
CA CYS A 177 10.63 9.91 11.70
C CYS A 177 9.22 9.36 11.65
N ASN A 178 8.20 10.23 11.54
CA ASN A 178 6.81 9.83 11.40
C ASN A 178 6.60 8.90 10.19
N THR A 179 7.11 9.30 9.02
CA THR A 179 7.10 8.46 7.82
C THR A 179 7.86 7.15 8.03
N GLY A 180 8.96 7.20 8.79
CA GLY A 180 9.72 6.01 9.19
C GLY A 180 8.89 5.03 10.02
N LEU A 181 8.21 5.50 11.07
CA LEU A 181 7.32 4.68 11.91
C LEU A 181 6.21 4.02 11.07
N GLY A 182 5.58 4.80 10.18
CA GLY A 182 4.54 4.30 9.29
C GLY A 182 5.01 3.19 8.34
N ARG A 183 6.29 3.16 7.94
CA ARG A 183 6.87 2.05 7.14
C ARG A 183 6.96 0.74 7.93
N PHE A 184 7.10 0.83 9.25
CA PHE A 184 7.04 -0.31 10.16
C PHE A 184 5.65 -0.50 10.77
N LYS A 185 4.62 0.14 10.21
CA LYS A 185 3.20 0.04 10.63
C LYS A 185 2.99 0.34 12.11
N ASP A 186 3.86 1.18 12.70
CA ASP A 186 3.87 1.49 14.13
C ASP A 186 3.96 0.23 15.03
N ASP A 187 4.44 -0.88 14.48
CA ASP A 187 4.48 -2.18 15.14
C ASP A 187 5.86 -2.44 15.75
N ILE A 188 5.88 -2.63 17.06
CA ILE A 188 7.11 -2.87 17.84
C ILE A 188 7.83 -4.14 17.37
N ASN A 189 7.13 -5.18 16.95
CA ASN A 189 7.75 -6.42 16.49
C ASN A 189 8.42 -6.25 15.13
N LEU A 190 7.85 -5.44 14.22
CA LEU A 190 8.50 -5.04 12.96
C LEU A 190 9.79 -4.25 13.23
N LEU A 191 9.77 -3.30 14.18
CA LEU A 191 10.97 -2.55 14.58
C LEU A 191 12.04 -3.47 15.18
N LYS A 192 11.66 -4.41 16.05
CA LYS A 192 12.59 -5.42 16.59
C LYS A 192 13.20 -6.30 15.49
N ARG A 193 12.42 -6.67 14.47
CA ARG A 193 12.95 -7.38 13.28
C ARG A 193 13.98 -6.54 12.53
N ALA A 194 13.75 -5.24 12.37
CA ALA A 194 14.72 -4.33 11.75
C ALA A 194 16.03 -4.25 12.56
N ILE A 195 15.95 -4.16 13.89
CA ILE A 195 17.14 -4.21 14.77
C ILE A 195 17.92 -5.52 14.58
N ASN A 196 17.22 -6.66 14.60
CA ASN A 196 17.86 -7.97 14.43
C ASN A 196 18.49 -8.13 13.05
N TYR A 197 17.85 -7.61 12.00
CA TYR A 197 18.41 -7.58 10.66
C TYR A 197 19.73 -6.79 10.63
N LEU A 198 19.77 -5.59 11.22
CA LEU A 198 21.01 -4.80 11.28
C LEU A 198 22.11 -5.53 12.05
N LYS A 199 21.78 -6.10 13.22
CA LYS A 199 22.72 -6.88 14.03
C LYS A 199 23.31 -8.09 13.30
N LYS A 200 22.59 -8.68 12.35
CA LYS A 200 23.10 -9.81 11.56
C LYS A 200 24.25 -9.42 10.62
N TYR A 201 24.33 -8.16 10.24
CA TYR A 201 25.29 -7.64 9.25
C TYR A 201 26.19 -6.53 9.79
N SER A 202 26.15 -6.29 11.10
CA SER A 202 27.10 -5.40 11.81
C SER A 202 28.18 -6.25 12.44
#